data_AF-A0A1B2ER97-F1
#
_entry.id   AF-A0A1B2ER97-F1
#
_cell.length_a   1.000
_cell.length_b   1.000
_cell.length_c   1.000
_cell.angle_alpha   90.00
_cell.angle_beta   90.00
_cell.angle_gamma   90.00
#
_symmetry.space_group_name_H-M   'P 1'
#
loop_
_entity.id
_entity.type
_entity.pdbx_description
1 polymer ?
#
loop_
_entity_poly.entity_id
_entity_poly.type
_entity_poly.pdbx_seq_one_letter_code
_entity_poly.pdbx_strand_id
1 'polypeptide(L)'
;MPRKNDAPWLTTLINTPVRTCYGESDEAASTGLGQLAMAYQRAIGSGNERVEAISTGNTTHRGTFASALPQWKAWFDALLK
;
A
#
# COMPACT_ATOMS: atom_id res chain seq x y z
N MET A 1 2.13 -14.17 28.37
CA MET A 1 2.12 -13.53 27.04
C MET A 1 3.37 -12.65 26.93
N PRO A 2 4.16 -12.74 25.85
CA PRO A 2 5.36 -11.91 25.69
C PRO A 2 4.97 -10.42 25.58
N ARG A 3 5.80 -9.52 26.09
CA ARG A 3 5.56 -8.08 25.97
C ARG A 3 5.94 -7.61 24.55
N LYS A 4 5.40 -6.45 24.19
CA LYS A 4 5.45 -5.81 22.85
C LYS A 4 6.85 -5.67 22.22
N ASN A 5 7.92 -5.82 23.00
CA ASN A 5 9.32 -5.64 22.58
C ASN A 5 10.15 -6.93 22.61
N ASP A 6 9.57 -8.09 22.93
CA ASP A 6 10.32 -9.32 23.18
C ASP A 6 10.58 -10.16 21.91
N ALA A 7 10.12 -9.71 20.73
CA ALA A 7 10.26 -10.44 19.46
C ALA A 7 10.54 -9.51 18.26
N PRO A 8 11.78 -9.03 18.06
CA PRO A 8 12.15 -8.23 16.90
C PRO A 8 12.05 -8.96 15.55
N TRP A 9 11.76 -10.27 15.57
CA TRP A 9 11.64 -11.16 14.42
C TRP A 9 10.18 -11.47 14.02
N LEU A 10 9.18 -10.74 14.54
CA LEU A 10 7.84 -10.69 13.93
C LEU A 10 7.89 -9.80 12.65
N THR A 11 8.76 -10.22 11.73
CA THR A 11 9.44 -9.48 10.65
C THR A 11 8.60 -9.21 9.39
N THR A 12 7.28 -9.12 9.51
CA THR A 12 6.44 -8.71 8.37
C THR A 12 5.89 -7.31 8.51
N LEU A 13 6.48 -6.44 9.33
CA LEU A 13 6.02 -5.06 9.52
C LEU A 13 6.74 -4.09 8.57
N ILE A 14 5.99 -3.49 7.65
CA ILE A 14 6.49 -2.42 6.78
C ILE A 14 6.59 -1.13 7.61
N ASN A 15 7.81 -0.64 7.86
CA ASN A 15 8.01 0.56 8.68
C ASN A 15 8.04 1.87 7.88
N THR A 16 8.46 1.81 6.62
CA THR A 16 8.45 2.96 5.70
C THR A 16 7.04 3.18 5.17
N PRO A 17 6.53 4.42 5.07
CA PRO A 17 5.28 4.69 4.37
C PRO A 17 5.26 4.07 2.97
N VAL A 18 4.18 3.37 2.63
CA VAL A 18 4.00 2.70 1.33
C VAL A 18 2.63 3.06 0.75
N ARG A 19 2.61 3.39 -0.53
CA ARG A 19 1.39 3.58 -1.32
C ARG A 19 1.39 2.67 -2.54
N THR A 20 0.56 1.64 -2.53
CA THR A 20 0.24 0.87 -3.74
C THR A 20 -0.91 1.56 -4.47
N CYS A 21 -0.90 1.55 -5.80
CA CYS A 21 -1.99 2.07 -6.63
C CYS A 21 -2.62 0.92 -7.41
N TYR A 22 -3.95 0.93 -7.55
CA TYR A 22 -4.69 -0.11 -8.28
C TYR A 22 -5.88 0.51 -9.04
N GLY A 23 -6.23 -0.10 -10.18
CA GLY A 23 -7.42 0.25 -10.96
C GLY A 23 -8.61 -0.64 -10.61
N GLU A 24 -9.81 -0.09 -10.59
CA GLU A 24 -11.04 -0.83 -10.31
C GLU A 24 -11.49 -1.73 -11.47
N SER A 25 -11.05 -1.40 -12.69
CA SER A 25 -11.26 -2.20 -13.91
C SER A 25 -9.94 -2.68 -14.51
N ASP A 26 -8.91 -2.87 -13.68
CA ASP A 26 -7.64 -3.45 -14.13
C ASP A 26 -7.88 -4.90 -14.59
N GLU A 27 -7.62 -5.13 -15.88
CA GLU A 27 -7.86 -6.40 -16.56
C GLU A 27 -6.77 -7.46 -16.29
N ALA A 28 -5.64 -7.06 -15.69
CA ALA A 28 -4.48 -7.93 -15.46
C ALA A 28 -4.27 -8.25 -13.97
N ALA A 29 -4.61 -7.33 -13.08
CA ALA A 29 -4.48 -7.49 -11.63
C ALA A 29 -5.79 -7.17 -10.92
N SER A 30 -6.22 -8.06 -10.02
CA SER A 30 -7.46 -7.82 -9.25
C SER A 30 -7.30 -6.71 -8.21
N THR A 31 -8.39 -6.04 -7.88
CA THR A 31 -8.45 -5.03 -6.80
C THR A 31 -7.97 -5.59 -5.46
N GLY A 32 -8.33 -6.84 -5.14
CA GLY A 32 -7.87 -7.53 -3.94
C GLY A 32 -6.35 -7.68 -3.88
N LEU A 33 -5.69 -7.94 -5.02
CA LEU A 33 -4.23 -7.99 -5.09
C LEU A 33 -3.62 -6.60 -4.87
N GLY A 34 -4.20 -5.55 -5.45
CA GLY A 34 -3.76 -4.16 -5.23
C GLY A 34 -3.88 -3.69 -3.77
N GLN A 35 -4.84 -4.24 -3.02
CA GLN A 35 -5.10 -3.93 -1.62
C GLN A 35 -4.36 -4.87 -0.64
N LEU A 36 -3.77 -5.96 -1.12
CA LEU A 36 -3.28 -7.06 -0.28
C LEU A 36 -2.28 -6.61 0.79
N ALA A 37 -1.30 -5.79 0.41
CA ALA A 37 -0.28 -5.31 1.35
C ALA A 37 -0.91 -4.47 2.48
N MET A 38 -1.81 -3.54 2.16
CA MET A 38 -2.54 -2.73 3.14
C MET A 38 -3.40 -3.62 4.04
N ALA A 39 -4.20 -4.51 3.46
CA ALA A 39 -5.09 -5.40 4.19
C ALA A 39 -4.32 -6.28 5.18
N TYR A 40 -3.21 -6.89 4.73
CA TYR A 40 -2.35 -7.69 5.58
C TYR A 40 -1.74 -6.86 6.72
N GLN A 41 -1.16 -5.69 6.42
CA GLN A 41 -0.52 -4.81 7.41
C GLN A 41 -1.50 -4.28 8.46
N ARG A 42 -2.75 -4.03 8.09
CA ARG A 42 -3.80 -3.63 9.03
C ARG A 42 -4.30 -4.79 9.90
N ALA A 43 -4.30 -6.01 9.37
CA ALA A 43 -4.80 -7.19 10.08
C ALA A 43 -3.78 -7.77 11.08
N ILE A 44 -2.47 -7.54 10.90
CA ILE A 44 -1.44 -8.11 11.77
C ILE A 44 -1.05 -7.20 12.94
N GLY A 45 -0.62 -7.81 14.04
CA GLY A 45 -0.03 -7.10 15.18
C GLY A 45 -1.01 -6.10 15.82
N SER A 46 -0.57 -4.84 15.95
CA SER A 46 -1.42 -3.74 16.45
C SER A 46 -2.11 -2.96 15.33
N GLY A 47 -2.07 -3.46 14.08
CA GLY A 47 -2.47 -2.72 12.89
C GLY A 47 -1.42 -1.68 12.46
N ASN A 48 -1.08 -1.67 11.18
CA ASN A 48 -0.16 -0.70 10.59
C ASN A 48 -0.87 0.15 9.52
N GLU A 49 -1.05 1.42 9.84
CA GLU A 49 -1.73 2.40 8.98
C GLU A 49 -0.78 3.08 7.97
N ARG A 50 0.53 2.80 8.01
CA ARG A 50 1.51 3.41 7.09
C ARG A 50 1.47 2.85 5.68
N VAL A 51 0.71 1.78 5.46
CA VAL A 51 0.53 1.16 4.14
C VAL A 51 -0.87 1.48 3.65
N GLU A 52 -0.94 2.17 2.52
CA GLU A 52 -2.19 2.58 1.89
C GLU A 52 -2.28 1.98 0.49
N ALA A 53 -3.49 1.55 0.12
CA ALA A 53 -3.84 1.19 -1.25
C ALA A 53 -4.74 2.29 -1.82
N ILE A 54 -4.29 2.93 -2.91
CA ILE A 54 -4.93 4.09 -3.53
C ILE A 54 -5.62 3.63 -4.82
N SER A 55 -6.95 3.77 -4.88
CA SER A 55 -7.69 3.56 -6.13
C SER A 55 -7.33 4.66 -7.13
N THR A 56 -7.01 4.28 -8.36
CA THR A 56 -6.96 5.21 -9.51
C THR A 56 -8.32 5.34 -10.20
N GLY A 57 -9.38 4.78 -9.61
CA GLY A 57 -10.73 4.75 -10.15
C GLY A 57 -10.88 3.68 -11.23
N ASN A 58 -11.83 3.91 -12.14
CA ASN A 58 -12.19 3.00 -13.22
C ASN A 58 -11.14 2.98 -14.35
N THR A 59 -9.93 2.50 -14.07
CA THR A 59 -8.80 2.44 -15.02
C THR A 59 -8.43 1.00 -15.36
N THR A 60 -8.01 0.78 -16.62
CA THR A 60 -7.34 -0.44 -17.09
C THR A 60 -5.94 -0.56 -16.48
N HIS A 61 -5.24 -1.69 -16.68
CA HIS A 61 -3.89 -1.90 -16.18
C HIS A 61 -2.92 -0.78 -16.58
N ARG A 62 -2.93 -0.42 -17.86
CA ARG A 62 -2.11 0.71 -18.38
C ARG A 62 -2.60 2.06 -17.88
N GLY A 63 -3.92 2.23 -17.75
CA GLY A 63 -4.53 3.45 -17.21
C GLY A 63 -4.18 3.69 -15.74
N THR A 64 -4.09 2.63 -14.94
CA THR A 64 -3.64 2.65 -13.55
C THR A 64 -2.23 3.23 -13.47
N PHE A 65 -1.30 2.72 -14.28
CA PHE A 65 0.06 3.25 -14.34
C PHE A 65 0.10 4.74 -14.73
N ALA A 66 -0.59 5.11 -15.81
CA ALA A 66 -0.64 6.50 -16.28
C ALA A 66 -1.21 7.46 -15.23
N SER A 67 -2.20 7.01 -14.45
CA SER A 67 -2.84 7.81 -13.40
C SER A 67 -2.02 7.88 -12.11
N ALA A 68 -1.36 6.78 -11.74
CA ALA A 68 -0.58 6.66 -10.50
C ALA A 68 0.74 7.45 -10.55
N LEU A 69 1.42 7.47 -11.70
CA LEU A 69 2.72 8.13 -11.85
C LEU A 69 2.78 9.59 -11.33
N PRO A 70 1.91 10.52 -11.77
CA PRO A 70 1.95 11.89 -11.28
C PRO A 70 1.59 11.98 -9.79
N GLN A 71 0.73 11.09 -9.28
CA GLN A 71 0.37 11.06 -7.85
C GLN A 71 1.55 10.64 -6.98
N TRP A 72 2.30 9.61 -7.40
CA TRP A 72 3.53 9.21 -6.71
C TRP A 72 4.57 10.31 -6.71
N LYS A 73 4.78 10.99 -7.84
CA LYS A 73 5.69 12.13 -7.89
C LYS A 73 5.30 13.21 -6.87
N ALA A 74 4.03 13.62 -6.87
CA ALA A 74 3.54 14.62 -5.92
C ALA A 74 3.71 14.18 -4.45
N TRP A 75 3.50 12.89 -4.17
CA TRP A 75 3.70 12.33 -2.84
C TRP A 75 5.18 12.32 -2.42
N PHE A 76 6.08 11.85 -3.28
CA PHE A 76 7.52 11.87 -2.99
C PHE A 76 8.04 13.30 -2.84
N ASP A 77 7.62 14.23 -3.70
CA ASP A 77 7.98 15.65 -3.60
C ASP A 77 7.52 16.26 -2.26
N ALA A 78 6.40 15.80 -1.69
CA ALA A 78 5.91 16.24 -0.38
C ALA A 78 6.68 15.64 0.80
N LEU A 79 7.29 14.46 0.64
CA LEU A 79 8.11 13.80 1.67
C LEU A 79 9.53 14.37 1.77
N LEU A 80 10.01 15.05 0.73
CA LEU A 80 11.35 15.65 0.67
C LEU A 80 11.43 17.05 1.31
N LYS A 81 10.34 17.53 1.92
CA LYS A 81 10.27 18.79 2.67
C LYS A 81 10.51 18.55 4.16
#